data_AF-A0A6J3HD18-F1
#
_entry.id   AF-A0A6J3HD18-F1
#
_cell.length_a   1.000
_cell.length_b   1.000
_cell.length_c   1.000
_cell.angle_alpha   90.00
_cell.angle_beta   90.00
_cell.angle_gamma   90.00
#
_symmetry.space_group_name_H-M   'P 1'
#
loop_
_entity.id
_entity.type
_entity.pdbx_description
1 polymer ?
#
loop_
_entity_poly.entity_id
_entity_poly.type
_entity_poly.pdbx_seq_one_letter_code
_entity_poly.pdbx_strand_id
1 'polypeptide(L)'
;MAAGVRPLRGLRSLCRVLLFLSQFCILSGGEQSQALAQSIKDPGPTRTFTVVPRAAESTEIPPYVMKCPSNGLCSRLPADCIDCTTNFSCIYGKPVTFDCTVKPSVTCVDQDFKSQKNFIINMTCRFCWQLPETDYECSNSTSCMTVSCPRQRYTANCTVRDHVHCLGKSEFRDVCQQNGFLYVY
;
A
#
# COMPACT_ATOMS: atom_id res chain seq x y z
N MET A 1 -65.92 -6.08 44.17
CA MET A 1 -65.58 -5.07 43.15
C MET A 1 -64.11 -4.70 43.32
N ALA A 2 -63.34 -4.84 42.22
CA ALA A 2 -62.26 -3.96 41.75
C ALA A 2 -61.09 -3.58 42.70
N ALA A 3 -59.84 -3.43 42.25
CA ALA A 3 -59.14 -3.75 41.02
C ALA A 3 -57.64 -3.73 41.36
N GLY A 4 -56.90 -4.76 40.96
CA GLY A 4 -55.46 -4.85 41.19
C GLY A 4 -54.68 -4.04 40.16
N VAL A 5 -53.99 -2.99 40.61
CA VAL A 5 -53.03 -2.20 39.82
C VAL A 5 -51.83 -3.09 39.47
N ARG A 6 -51.60 -3.35 38.17
CA ARG A 6 -50.40 -4.04 37.66
C ARG A 6 -49.37 -3.02 37.15
N PRO A 7 -48.06 -3.27 37.35
CA PRO A 7 -47.04 -2.25 37.19
C PRO A 7 -46.59 -2.07 35.73
N LEU A 8 -46.38 -0.80 35.37
CA LEU A 8 -45.82 -0.26 34.12
C LEU A 8 -44.34 -0.66 33.87
N ARG A 9 -43.99 -1.96 33.91
CA ARG A 9 -42.62 -2.43 33.67
C ARG A 9 -42.35 -2.88 32.23
N GLY A 10 -43.37 -3.30 31.49
CA GLY A 10 -43.24 -3.74 30.09
C GLY A 10 -43.09 -2.58 29.09
N LEU A 11 -43.75 -1.46 29.34
CA LEU A 11 -43.77 -0.31 28.41
C LEU A 11 -42.40 0.37 28.27
N ARG A 12 -41.59 0.36 29.34
CA ARG A 12 -40.27 0.99 29.39
C ARG A 12 -39.20 0.19 28.63
N SER A 13 -39.37 -1.13 28.51
CA SER A 13 -38.46 -2.00 27.78
C SER A 13 -38.68 -1.92 26.27
N LEU A 14 -39.95 -1.93 25.84
CA LEU A 14 -40.34 -1.76 24.44
C LEU A 14 -39.87 -0.42 23.86
N CYS A 15 -39.93 0.65 24.65
CA CYS A 15 -39.48 1.99 24.25
C CYS A 15 -37.95 2.05 24.03
N ARG A 16 -37.16 1.29 24.81
CA ARG A 16 -35.70 1.21 24.60
C ARG A 16 -35.35 0.43 23.34
N VAL A 17 -36.02 -0.69 23.08
CA VAL A 17 -35.77 -1.51 21.87
C VAL A 17 -36.10 -0.74 20.58
N LEU A 18 -37.19 0.05 20.58
CA LEU A 18 -37.55 0.88 19.42
C LEU A 18 -36.54 2.00 19.15
N LEU A 19 -35.95 2.62 20.19
CA LEU A 19 -34.89 3.61 20.05
C LEU A 19 -33.55 3.03 19.58
N PHE A 20 -33.29 1.74 19.83
CA PHE A 20 -32.12 1.06 19.27
C PHE A 20 -32.32 0.70 17.79
N LEU A 21 -33.51 0.25 17.39
CA LEU A 21 -33.80 -0.07 15.99
C LEU A 21 -33.81 1.18 15.08
N SER A 22 -34.24 2.35 15.58
CA SER A 22 -34.17 3.60 14.80
C SER A 22 -32.74 4.06 14.52
N GLN A 23 -31.79 3.78 15.42
CA GLN A 23 -30.37 4.11 15.23
C GLN A 23 -29.69 3.21 14.20
N PHE A 24 -30.14 1.95 14.05
CA PHE A 24 -29.64 1.07 12.99
C PHE A 24 -30.17 1.44 11.60
N CYS A 25 -31.36 2.03 11.50
CA CYS A 25 -31.90 2.47 10.21
C CYS A 25 -31.18 3.71 9.63
N ILE A 26 -30.50 4.52 10.46
CA ILE A 26 -29.78 5.74 10.02
C ILE A 26 -28.36 5.41 9.50
N LEU A 27 -27.80 4.25 9.84
CA LEU A 27 -26.42 3.86 9.47
C LEU A 27 -26.31 2.98 8.21
N SER A 28 -27.42 2.65 7.55
CA SER A 28 -27.45 1.81 6.34
C SER A 28 -27.98 2.54 5.09
N GLY A 29 -27.88 3.88 5.06
CA GLY A 29 -28.29 4.70 3.91
C GLY A 29 -27.13 5.53 3.38
N GLY A 30 -26.27 4.93 2.55
CA GLY A 30 -25.12 5.62 2.01
C GLY A 30 -24.48 4.94 0.80
N GLU A 31 -25.21 4.79 -0.30
CA GLU A 31 -24.60 4.71 -1.63
C GLU A 31 -25.30 5.67 -2.60
N GLN A 32 -24.56 6.74 -2.91
CA GLN A 32 -24.21 7.20 -4.26
C GLN A 32 -25.32 7.29 -5.32
N SER A 33 -25.69 8.52 -5.68
CA SER A 33 -25.95 8.92 -7.07
C SER A 33 -25.90 10.44 -7.21
N GLN A 34 -24.73 10.96 -7.60
CA GLN A 34 -24.63 12.28 -8.24
C GLN A 34 -25.26 12.18 -9.64
N ALA A 35 -26.48 12.67 -9.80
CA ALA A 35 -27.05 12.93 -11.11
C ALA A 35 -26.60 14.32 -11.57
N LEU A 36 -25.74 14.29 -12.59
CA LEU A 36 -25.23 15.43 -13.35
C LEU A 36 -26.41 16.18 -14.00
N ALA A 37 -26.65 17.43 -13.61
CA ALA A 37 -27.55 18.34 -14.32
C ALA A 37 -26.78 18.98 -15.48
N GLN A 38 -27.01 18.53 -16.71
CA GLN A 38 -26.61 19.25 -17.91
C GLN A 38 -27.85 19.80 -18.62
N SER A 39 -27.93 21.13 -18.64
CA SER A 39 -28.95 21.91 -19.32
C SER A 39 -28.68 21.91 -20.82
N ILE A 40 -29.69 21.50 -21.58
CA ILE A 40 -29.74 21.54 -23.04
C ILE A 40 -29.86 23.00 -23.48
N LYS A 41 -28.93 23.47 -24.31
CA LYS A 41 -29.17 24.60 -25.23
C LYS A 41 -28.25 24.52 -26.45
N ASP A 42 -28.79 24.01 -27.56
CA ASP A 42 -28.31 24.30 -28.92
C ASP A 42 -28.65 25.77 -29.26
N PRO A 43 -27.89 26.49 -30.13
CA PRO A 43 -27.83 26.17 -31.57
C PRO A 43 -26.52 26.51 -32.32
N GLY A 44 -26.27 25.83 -33.45
CA GLY A 44 -25.76 26.47 -34.67
C GLY A 44 -24.54 25.82 -35.37
N PRO A 45 -24.55 25.69 -36.71
CA PRO A 45 -23.67 24.77 -37.45
C PRO A 45 -22.36 25.44 -37.87
N THR A 46 -21.21 24.82 -37.61
CA THR A 46 -19.95 25.20 -38.28
C THR A 46 -19.11 23.97 -38.57
N ARG A 47 -18.80 23.80 -39.85
CA ARG A 47 -18.01 22.73 -40.45
C ARG A 47 -16.57 22.76 -39.93
N THR A 48 -16.05 21.63 -39.44
CA THR A 48 -14.60 21.42 -39.39
C THR A 48 -14.23 19.94 -39.43
N PHE A 49 -13.59 19.60 -40.55
CA PHE A 49 -12.72 18.47 -40.89
C PHE A 49 -12.54 17.32 -39.88
N THR A 50 -12.98 16.14 -40.29
CA THR A 50 -12.58 14.84 -39.77
C THR A 50 -11.08 14.63 -40.04
N VAL A 51 -10.23 15.02 -39.09
CA VAL A 51 -8.89 14.45 -38.99
C VAL A 51 -9.00 13.28 -38.03
N VAL A 52 -8.98 12.07 -38.57
CA VAL A 52 -8.76 10.84 -37.80
C VAL A 52 -7.48 11.05 -36.99
N PRO A 53 -7.52 11.08 -35.65
CA PRO A 53 -6.29 11.02 -34.89
C PRO A 53 -5.71 9.63 -35.16
N ARG A 54 -4.58 9.57 -35.88
CA ARG A 54 -3.68 8.44 -35.75
C ARG A 54 -3.45 8.27 -34.26
N ALA A 55 -3.72 7.06 -33.77
CA ALA A 55 -3.36 6.66 -32.43
C ALA A 55 -1.90 7.05 -32.21
N ALA A 56 -1.68 8.13 -31.47
CA ALA A 56 -0.44 8.32 -30.78
C ALA A 56 -0.45 7.22 -29.73
N GLU A 57 0.24 6.13 -30.04
CA GLU A 57 0.68 5.15 -29.07
C GLU A 57 1.58 5.91 -28.10
N SER A 58 0.95 6.55 -27.12
CA SER A 58 1.62 7.12 -25.97
C SER A 58 2.24 5.94 -25.26
N THR A 59 3.52 5.71 -25.53
CA THR A 59 4.37 4.90 -24.67
C THR A 59 4.47 5.66 -23.35
N GLU A 60 3.43 5.60 -22.53
CA GLU A 60 3.44 6.11 -21.17
C GLU A 60 4.45 5.27 -20.40
N ILE A 61 5.67 5.80 -20.29
CA ILE A 61 6.71 5.26 -19.45
C ILE A 61 6.15 5.26 -18.03
N PRO A 62 5.92 4.08 -17.41
CA PRO A 62 5.30 4.05 -16.11
C PRO A 62 6.20 4.70 -15.05
N PRO A 63 5.63 5.34 -14.01
CA PRO A 63 6.39 6.06 -12.99
C PRO A 63 7.38 5.19 -12.19
N TYR A 64 7.29 3.85 -12.27
CA TYR A 64 8.29 2.95 -11.68
C TYR A 64 9.65 2.99 -12.41
N VAL A 65 9.67 3.31 -13.71
CA VAL A 65 10.89 3.28 -14.53
C VAL A 65 11.92 4.31 -14.06
N MET A 66 11.46 5.45 -13.53
CA MET A 66 12.35 6.51 -13.04
C MET A 66 13.13 6.13 -11.77
N LYS A 67 12.65 5.13 -11.02
CA LYS A 67 13.33 4.62 -9.81
C LYS A 67 14.31 3.48 -10.11
N CYS A 68 14.26 2.93 -11.32
CA CYS A 68 15.04 1.77 -11.70
C CYS A 68 16.37 2.19 -12.35
N PRO A 69 17.52 1.75 -11.81
CA PRO A 69 18.80 1.99 -12.45
C PRO A 69 18.86 1.26 -13.79
N SER A 70 19.27 1.95 -14.85
CA SER A 70 19.46 1.36 -16.18
C SER A 70 20.91 0.88 -16.36
N ASN A 71 21.10 -0.21 -17.10
CA ASN A 71 22.39 -0.81 -17.44
C ASN A 71 23.22 -1.32 -16.24
N GLY A 72 22.61 -1.50 -15.06
CA GLY A 72 23.23 -2.14 -13.90
C GLY A 72 23.19 -3.67 -13.97
N LEU A 73 23.80 -4.32 -12.97
CA LEU A 73 23.69 -5.78 -12.79
C LEU A 73 22.23 -6.17 -12.47
N CYS A 74 21.68 -7.15 -13.18
CA CYS A 74 20.30 -7.62 -12.95
C CYS A 74 20.08 -8.12 -11.52
N SER A 75 21.08 -8.76 -10.91
CA SER A 75 21.04 -9.24 -9.52
C SER A 75 21.04 -8.13 -8.44
N ARG A 76 21.24 -6.86 -8.83
CA ARG A 76 21.21 -5.69 -7.94
C ARG A 76 20.05 -4.76 -8.23
N LEU A 77 19.14 -5.14 -9.14
CA LEU A 77 17.95 -4.35 -9.39
C LEU A 77 17.05 -4.35 -8.15
N PRO A 78 16.45 -3.21 -7.78
CA PRO A 78 15.47 -3.16 -6.70
C PRO A 78 14.28 -4.08 -6.94
N ALA A 79 13.63 -4.53 -5.86
CA ALA A 79 12.44 -5.38 -5.93
C ALA A 79 11.30 -4.77 -6.77
N ASP A 80 11.19 -3.43 -6.79
CA ASP A 80 10.16 -2.72 -7.58
C ASP A 80 10.38 -2.80 -9.10
N CYS A 81 11.59 -3.15 -9.54
CA CYS A 81 12.02 -3.17 -10.94
C CYS A 81 11.93 -4.56 -11.57
N ILE A 82 11.61 -5.58 -10.78
CA ILE A 82 11.63 -6.99 -11.18
C ILE A 82 10.36 -7.69 -10.68
N ASP A 83 9.93 -8.70 -11.41
CA ASP A 83 8.82 -9.58 -11.03
C ASP A 83 9.36 -11.00 -10.83
N CYS A 84 9.41 -11.43 -9.57
CA CYS A 84 9.95 -12.72 -9.18
C CYS A 84 8.85 -13.75 -8.85
N THR A 85 9.07 -14.99 -9.26
CA THR A 85 8.22 -16.12 -8.88
C THR A 85 8.58 -16.57 -7.46
N THR A 86 8.05 -15.88 -6.45
CA THR A 86 8.34 -16.16 -5.05
C THR A 86 7.59 -17.39 -4.54
N ASN A 87 8.31 -18.32 -3.94
CA ASN A 87 7.76 -19.45 -3.19
C ASN A 87 7.77 -19.13 -1.68
N PHE A 88 6.59 -19.04 -1.06
CA PHE A 88 6.45 -18.75 0.36
C PHE A 88 6.65 -19.96 1.28
N SER A 89 6.83 -21.17 0.73
CA SER A 89 6.94 -22.43 1.48
C SER A 89 8.38 -22.79 1.84
N CYS A 90 9.31 -21.86 1.74
CA CYS A 90 10.71 -22.08 2.09
C CYS A 90 10.98 -22.09 3.60
N ILE A 91 12.10 -22.69 3.99
CA ILE A 91 12.54 -22.72 5.39
C ILE A 91 13.08 -21.35 5.78
N TYR A 92 12.49 -20.74 6.82
CA TYR A 92 12.90 -19.44 7.32
C TYR A 92 14.41 -19.35 7.61
N GLY A 93 15.05 -18.28 7.14
CA GLY A 93 16.47 -18.03 7.34
C GLY A 93 17.41 -18.84 6.44
N LYS A 94 16.89 -19.69 5.54
CA LYS A 94 17.71 -20.40 4.55
C LYS A 94 17.79 -19.64 3.22
N PRO A 95 18.92 -19.69 2.51
CA PRO A 95 19.03 -19.10 1.18
C PRO A 95 18.17 -19.89 0.17
N VAL A 96 17.47 -19.17 -0.69
CA VAL A 96 16.59 -19.72 -1.72
C VAL A 96 16.76 -18.92 -3.00
N THR A 97 16.77 -19.65 -4.12
CA THR A 97 16.85 -19.08 -5.46
C THR A 97 15.47 -18.86 -6.02
N PHE A 98 15.21 -17.67 -6.56
CA PHE A 98 13.96 -17.33 -7.23
C PHE A 98 14.24 -16.92 -8.68
N ASP A 99 13.33 -17.31 -9.58
CA ASP A 99 13.35 -16.91 -10.98
C ASP A 99 12.65 -15.55 -11.10
N CYS A 100 13.37 -14.56 -11.62
CA CYS A 100 12.94 -13.18 -11.72
C CYS A 100 12.99 -12.69 -13.16
N THR A 101 11.99 -11.88 -13.50
CA THR A 101 11.85 -11.25 -14.79
C THR A 101 11.94 -9.73 -14.66
N VAL A 102 12.66 -9.07 -15.54
CA VAL A 102 12.81 -7.61 -15.53
C VAL A 102 11.50 -6.99 -16.03
N LYS A 103 10.99 -5.96 -15.33
CA LYS A 103 9.80 -5.23 -15.76
C LYS A 103 10.02 -4.56 -17.12
N PRO A 104 8.95 -4.35 -17.92
CA PRO A 104 9.09 -3.68 -19.21
C PRO A 104 9.72 -2.29 -19.04
N SER A 105 10.50 -1.87 -20.02
CA SER A 105 11.24 -0.58 -20.03
C SER A 105 12.43 -0.47 -19.06
N VAL A 106 12.72 -1.49 -18.24
CA VAL A 106 13.96 -1.56 -17.45
C VAL A 106 14.98 -2.42 -18.20
N THR A 107 16.24 -1.98 -18.24
CA THR A 107 17.34 -2.71 -18.89
C THR A 107 18.45 -2.96 -17.89
N CYS A 108 18.92 -4.20 -17.83
CA CYS A 108 20.04 -4.62 -16.99
C CYS A 108 20.91 -5.63 -17.74
N VAL A 109 22.13 -5.80 -17.23
CA VAL A 109 23.13 -6.71 -17.78
C VAL A 109 23.54 -7.76 -16.75
N ASP A 110 24.03 -8.89 -17.23
CA ASP A 110 24.66 -9.92 -16.40
C ASP A 110 26.16 -9.62 -16.19
N GLN A 111 26.87 -10.49 -15.45
CA GLN A 111 28.33 -10.42 -15.29
C GLN A 111 29.08 -10.37 -16.63
N ASP A 112 28.55 -11.00 -17.68
CA ASP A 112 29.13 -11.01 -19.03
C ASP A 112 28.74 -9.78 -19.89
N PHE A 113 28.17 -8.73 -19.29
CA PHE A 113 27.65 -7.54 -20.00
C PHE A 113 26.56 -7.85 -21.05
N LYS A 114 25.90 -9.00 -20.92
CA LYS A 114 24.79 -9.40 -21.79
C LYS A 114 23.48 -8.92 -21.20
N SER A 115 22.65 -8.27 -22.02
CA SER A 115 21.30 -7.91 -21.62
C SER A 115 20.47 -9.17 -21.34
N GLN A 116 19.85 -9.24 -20.17
CA GLN A 116 18.99 -10.35 -19.78
C GLN A 116 17.61 -9.84 -19.37
N LYS A 117 16.59 -10.64 -19.67
CA LYS A 117 15.21 -10.40 -19.21
C LYS A 117 14.82 -11.31 -18.06
N ASN A 118 15.35 -12.52 -18.05
CA ASN A 118 15.10 -13.51 -17.00
C ASN A 118 16.44 -13.85 -16.37
N PHE A 119 16.47 -13.90 -15.04
CA PHE A 119 17.65 -14.21 -14.26
C PHE A 119 17.25 -14.80 -12.91
N ILE A 120 18.21 -15.44 -12.24
CA ILE A 120 17.98 -16.07 -10.94
C ILE A 120 18.63 -15.20 -9.87
N ILE A 121 17.87 -14.86 -8.82
CA ILE A 121 18.40 -14.17 -7.65
C ILE A 121 18.42 -15.10 -6.44
N ASN A 122 19.45 -14.95 -5.61
CA ASN A 122 19.56 -15.66 -4.34
C ASN A 122 19.24 -14.68 -3.21
N MET A 123 18.22 -15.00 -2.41
CA MET A 123 17.86 -14.23 -1.22
C MET A 123 17.56 -15.16 -0.04
N THR A 124 17.59 -14.62 1.16
CA THR A 124 17.24 -15.39 2.36
C THR A 124 15.72 -15.46 2.49
N CYS A 125 15.17 -16.66 2.73
CA CYS A 125 13.75 -16.87 2.98
C CYS A 125 13.30 -16.15 4.26
N ARG A 126 12.74 -14.95 4.11
CA ARG A 126 12.26 -14.08 5.19
C ARG A 126 11.28 -13.05 4.62
N PHE A 127 10.25 -12.71 5.37
CA PHE A 127 9.32 -11.65 4.96
C PHE A 127 9.89 -10.24 5.21
N CYS A 128 9.48 -9.26 4.41
CA CYS A 128 9.99 -7.89 4.50
C CYS A 128 9.80 -7.25 5.88
N TRP A 129 8.67 -7.52 6.55
CA TRP A 129 8.39 -7.04 7.91
C TRP A 129 9.17 -7.75 9.02
N GLN A 130 9.96 -8.79 8.68
CA GLN A 130 10.81 -9.52 9.62
C GLN A 130 12.29 -9.16 9.48
N LEU A 131 12.63 -8.22 8.59
CA LEU A 131 13.99 -7.75 8.41
C LEU A 131 14.48 -7.02 9.68
N PRO A 132 15.80 -6.92 9.91
CA PRO A 132 16.36 -6.06 10.94
C PRO A 132 16.24 -4.58 10.55
N GLU A 133 16.26 -3.67 11.54
CA GLU A 133 16.19 -2.21 11.35
C GLU A 133 17.29 -1.64 10.43
N THR A 134 18.37 -2.39 10.18
CA THR A 134 19.42 -2.00 9.24
C THR A 134 18.97 -2.07 7.78
N ASP A 135 17.95 -2.89 7.49
CA ASP A 135 17.60 -3.31 6.13
C ASP A 135 16.33 -2.63 5.61
N TYR A 136 15.68 -1.79 6.42
CA TYR A 136 14.55 -0.95 6.05
C TYR A 136 14.64 0.44 6.67
N GLU A 137 13.90 1.39 6.11
CA GLU A 137 13.79 2.75 6.62
C GLU A 137 12.32 3.07 6.88
N CYS A 138 12.02 3.58 8.08
CA CYS A 138 10.66 3.98 8.45
C CYS A 138 10.52 5.50 8.51
N SER A 139 9.31 5.99 8.22
CA SER A 139 8.97 7.39 8.44
C SER A 139 9.14 7.76 9.92
N ASN A 140 9.92 8.81 10.19
CA ASN A 140 10.13 9.31 11.54
C ASN A 140 8.94 10.16 11.99
N SER A 141 8.53 10.04 13.25
CA SER A 141 7.61 10.98 13.88
C SER A 141 8.41 12.17 14.44
N THR A 142 8.23 13.34 13.83
CA THR A 142 8.93 14.59 14.21
C THR A 142 8.50 15.18 15.56
N SER A 143 7.83 14.42 16.43
CA SER A 143 7.51 14.89 17.78
C SER A 143 8.74 14.76 18.69
N CYS A 144 9.59 15.79 18.65
CA CYS A 144 10.69 15.97 19.59
C CYS A 144 10.18 15.79 21.03
N MET A 145 10.59 14.72 21.72
CA MET A 145 10.23 14.48 23.11
C MET A 145 11.47 14.53 24.00
N THR A 146 11.38 15.34 25.06
CA THR A 146 12.43 15.54 26.06
C THR A 146 12.74 14.27 26.85
N VAL A 147 13.89 14.23 27.53
CA VAL A 147 14.42 13.12 28.38
C VAL A 147 13.46 12.53 29.42
N SER A 148 12.28 13.12 29.63
CA SER A 148 11.30 12.73 30.64
C SER A 148 9.97 12.17 30.08
N CYS A 149 9.80 12.06 28.76
CA CYS A 149 8.56 11.58 28.15
C CYS A 149 8.57 10.05 27.96
N PRO A 150 7.45 9.34 28.21
CA PRO A 150 7.33 7.90 27.94
C PRO A 150 7.65 7.61 26.47
N ARG A 151 8.41 6.54 26.20
CA ARG A 151 8.72 6.11 24.83
C ARG A 151 7.42 5.80 24.08
N GLN A 152 6.92 6.76 23.30
CA GLN A 152 5.70 6.57 22.56
C GLN A 152 5.95 5.60 21.41
N ARG A 153 5.04 4.64 21.26
CA ARG A 153 4.97 3.76 20.11
C ARG A 153 4.05 4.41 19.09
N TYR A 154 4.49 4.46 17.85
CA TYR A 154 3.70 5.00 16.76
C TYR A 154 3.78 4.06 15.57
N THR A 155 2.71 4.07 14.78
CA THR A 155 2.64 3.29 13.56
C THR A 155 3.36 4.06 12.45
N ALA A 156 4.42 3.48 11.90
CA ALA A 156 5.20 4.07 10.82
C ALA A 156 5.02 3.27 9.52
N ASN A 157 5.19 3.96 8.39
CA ASN A 157 5.34 3.28 7.10
C ASN A 157 6.83 3.03 6.89
N CYS A 158 7.17 1.78 6.61
CA CYS A 158 8.53 1.31 6.47
C CYS A 158 8.73 0.79 5.05
N THR A 159 9.86 1.15 4.46
CA THR A 159 10.26 0.78 3.11
C THR A 159 11.59 0.04 3.19
N VAL A 160 11.63 -1.17 2.64
CA VAL A 160 12.86 -1.97 2.54
C VAL A 160 13.86 -1.27 1.62
N ARG A 161 15.16 -1.37 1.96
CA ARG A 161 16.23 -0.78 1.13
C ARG A 161 16.33 -1.49 -0.22
N ASP A 162 16.70 -0.73 -1.25
CA ASP A 162 16.76 -1.21 -2.65
C ASP A 162 17.63 -2.45 -2.88
N HIS A 163 18.68 -2.65 -2.09
CA HIS A 163 19.60 -3.78 -2.22
C HIS A 163 19.16 -5.04 -1.45
N VAL A 164 18.03 -4.98 -0.75
CA VAL A 164 17.52 -6.07 0.09
C VAL A 164 16.29 -6.69 -0.58
N HIS A 165 16.36 -8.00 -0.78
CA HIS A 165 15.26 -8.79 -1.32
C HIS A 165 14.60 -9.64 -0.23
N CYS A 166 13.29 -9.56 -0.15
CA CYS A 166 12.47 -10.22 0.87
C CYS A 166 11.12 -10.66 0.29
N LEU A 167 10.43 -11.54 1.02
CA LEU A 167 9.12 -12.03 0.64
C LEU A 167 8.02 -11.03 1.02
N GLY A 168 7.06 -10.83 0.12
CA GLY A 168 5.91 -9.94 0.35
C GLY A 168 6.14 -8.53 -0.19
N LYS A 169 5.45 -7.54 0.40
CA LYS A 169 5.57 -6.14 -0.01
C LYS A 169 6.80 -5.47 0.61
N SER A 170 7.56 -4.74 -0.20
CA SER A 170 8.68 -3.88 0.20
C SER A 170 8.25 -2.70 1.07
N GLU A 171 7.00 -2.26 0.92
CA GLU A 171 6.35 -1.28 1.79
C GLU A 171 5.39 -1.97 2.77
N PHE A 172 5.63 -1.78 4.06
CA PHE A 172 4.81 -2.33 5.13
C PHE A 172 4.63 -1.33 6.27
N ARG A 173 3.71 -1.67 7.17
CA ARG A 173 3.40 -0.85 8.33
C ARG A 173 3.85 -1.56 9.59
N ASP A 174 4.63 -0.87 10.40
CA ASP A 174 5.21 -1.43 11.64
C ASP A 174 5.06 -0.45 12.81
N VAL A 175 5.21 -0.95 14.03
CA VAL A 175 5.12 -0.16 15.25
C VAL A 175 6.53 0.22 15.70
N CYS A 176 6.96 1.44 15.38
CA CYS A 176 8.25 1.97 15.79
C CYS A 176 8.19 2.56 17.20
N GLN A 177 9.33 2.51 17.89
CA GLN A 177 9.55 3.20 19.16
C GLN A 177 10.51 4.37 18.92
N GLN A 178 10.18 5.56 19.42
CA GLN A 178 11.09 6.72 19.30
C GLN A 178 12.42 6.42 20.02
N ASN A 179 13.51 6.41 19.26
CA ASN A 179 14.87 6.24 19.76
C ASN A 179 15.33 7.54 20.44
N GLY A 180 15.25 7.57 21.77
CA GLY A 180 15.94 8.58 22.57
C GLY A 180 17.44 8.29 22.59
N PHE A 181 18.18 8.87 21.64
CA PHE A 181 19.64 8.81 21.64
C PHE A 181 20.20 9.74 22.72
N LEU A 182 20.61 9.19 23.85
CA LEU A 182 21.49 9.86 24.80
C LEU A 182 22.90 9.29 24.62
N TYR A 183 23.69 9.89 23.73
CA TYR A 183 25.15 9.79 23.85
C TYR A 183 25.56 10.81 24.91
N VAL A 184 25.71 10.36 26.16
CA VAL A 184 26.40 11.14 27.18
C VAL A 184 27.89 10.89 26.98
N TYR A 185 28.59 11.89 26.47
CA TYR A 185 30.05 12.00 26.59
C TYR A 185 30.36 12.80 27.86
#